data_AF-A0A8S9FER8-F1
#
_entry.id   AF-A0A8S9FER8-F1
#
_cell.length_a   1.000
_cell.length_b   1.000
_cell.length_c   1.000
_cell.angle_alpha   90.00
_cell.angle_beta   90.00
_cell.angle_gamma   90.00
#
_symmetry.space_group_name_H-M   'P 1'
#
loop_
_entity.id
_entity.type
_entity.pdbx_description
1 polymer ?
#
loop_
_entity_poly.entity_id
_entity_poly.type
_entity_poly.pdbx_seq_one_letter_code
_entity_poly.pdbx_strand_id
1 'polypeptide(L)'
;MGFENTAGAAKHQAVGIRVLSDQSIFYNCRFDGYQDTLYAHSHRQFYRDCTISGTIDFLFGDAAAVFQNCTLLVRKPLPNQACPITAHGREDPKETTGFVLQGCTIAGEADYLAVKESSKAYLGRPWKAYSKTIIMDTFIPDFIAAEGWQQWKGNFGIDTLFYSEARNTGPGAGVTGRVTWPGIKKLSDEDILGYTPAKYIQGDEWIPSKGVPYTPGLFAGTGLATVAASSDSTQAGSSSNTTGTGPAAAPQAGSSSNTTGSGPAAAPQAGAENGEVLVLTLKITIP
;
A
#
# COMPACT_ATOMS: atom_id res chain seq x y z
N MET A 1 -10.09 -8.55 14.74
CA MET A 1 -9.53 -7.64 15.78
C MET A 1 -9.12 -6.34 15.12
N GLY A 2 -9.16 -5.20 15.82
CA GLY A 2 -8.79 -3.89 15.26
C GLY A 2 -7.76 -3.16 16.13
N PHE A 3 -6.83 -2.45 15.49
CA PHE A 3 -5.86 -1.54 16.11
C PHE A 3 -6.08 -0.14 15.52
N GLU A 4 -6.39 0.85 16.35
CA GLU A 4 -6.78 2.18 15.89
C GLU A 4 -6.01 3.29 16.62
N ASN A 5 -5.59 4.31 15.86
CA ASN A 5 -5.20 5.60 16.41
C ASN A 5 -6.12 6.72 15.91
N THR A 6 -6.84 7.35 16.84
CA THR A 6 -7.88 8.36 16.55
C THR A 6 -7.37 9.80 16.54
N ALA A 7 -6.05 10.04 16.58
CA ALA A 7 -5.47 11.38 16.63
C ALA A 7 -5.91 12.29 15.46
N GLY A 8 -6.16 11.71 14.29
CA GLY A 8 -6.64 12.42 13.10
C GLY A 8 -5.51 13.02 12.25
N ALA A 9 -5.82 13.35 10.99
CA ALA A 9 -4.85 13.86 10.01
C ALA A 9 -4.12 15.14 10.46
N ALA A 10 -4.78 15.98 11.26
CA ALA A 10 -4.21 17.24 11.77
C ALA A 10 -3.07 17.06 12.78
N LYS A 11 -2.86 15.83 13.28
CA LYS A 11 -1.80 15.52 14.25
C LYS A 11 -0.52 14.96 13.62
N HIS A 12 -0.47 14.91 12.28
CA HIS A 12 0.64 14.31 11.55
C HIS A 12 0.85 12.84 11.96
N GLN A 13 2.08 12.41 12.19
CA GLN A 13 2.42 11.02 12.52
C GLN A 13 1.67 10.53 13.76
N ALA A 14 0.91 9.45 13.63
CA ALA A 14 0.18 8.85 14.74
C ALA A 14 0.03 7.33 14.51
N VAL A 15 0.98 6.59 15.07
CA VAL A 15 1.07 5.12 14.89
C VAL A 15 -0.11 4.41 15.57
N GLY A 16 -0.80 3.56 14.80
CA GLY A 16 -1.84 2.65 15.31
C GLY A 16 -1.23 1.42 15.98
N ILE A 17 -0.22 0.82 15.34
CA ILE A 17 0.56 -0.27 15.91
C ILE A 17 1.99 -0.24 15.39
N ARG A 18 2.91 -0.65 16.26
CA ARG A 18 4.32 -0.88 15.92
C ARG A 18 4.70 -2.32 16.21
N VAL A 19 5.19 -3.02 15.19
CA VAL A 19 5.52 -4.45 15.25
C VAL A 19 7.01 -4.66 15.11
N LEU A 20 7.62 -5.21 16.16
CA LEU A 20 9.05 -5.53 16.29
C LEU A 20 9.28 -6.99 16.71
N SER A 21 8.25 -7.84 16.61
CA SER A 21 8.38 -9.28 16.83
C SER A 21 8.77 -9.97 15.54
N ASP A 22 9.70 -10.92 15.61
CA ASP A 22 9.92 -11.88 14.53
C ASP A 22 8.76 -12.88 14.47
N GLN A 23 8.50 -13.39 13.27
CA GLN A 23 7.46 -14.39 12.98
C GLN A 23 6.06 -13.98 13.46
N SER A 24 5.74 -12.69 13.39
CA SER A 24 4.41 -12.18 13.78
C SER A 24 3.39 -12.44 12.66
N ILE A 25 2.21 -12.93 13.03
CA ILE A 25 1.08 -13.13 12.10
C ILE A 25 -0.10 -12.26 12.53
N PHE A 26 -0.65 -11.52 11.58
CA PHE A 26 -1.95 -10.86 11.72
C PHE A 26 -2.90 -11.43 10.68
N TYR A 27 -4.01 -12.02 11.14
CA TYR A 27 -5.03 -12.60 10.28
C TYR A 27 -6.38 -11.95 10.54
N ASN A 28 -7.05 -11.49 9.48
CA ASN A 28 -8.38 -10.86 9.57
C ASN A 28 -8.41 -9.71 10.61
N CYS A 29 -7.37 -8.88 10.55
CA CYS A 29 -7.18 -7.72 11.42
C CYS A 29 -7.40 -6.42 10.66
N ARG A 30 -7.83 -5.39 11.38
CA ARG A 30 -7.99 -4.03 10.86
C ARG A 30 -6.99 -3.10 11.54
N PHE A 31 -6.32 -2.26 10.76
CA PHE A 31 -5.39 -1.24 11.24
C PHE A 31 -5.88 0.10 10.73
N ASP A 32 -6.34 0.96 11.63
CA ASP A 32 -6.96 2.24 11.28
C ASP A 32 -6.18 3.42 11.84
N GLY A 33 -5.92 4.38 10.96
CA GLY A 33 -5.21 5.61 11.31
C GLY A 33 -5.27 6.61 10.18
N TYR A 34 -4.33 7.56 10.20
CA TYR A 34 -4.12 8.53 9.13
C TYR A 34 -2.67 8.44 8.65
N GLN A 35 -1.78 9.28 9.17
CA GLN A 35 -0.37 9.22 8.83
C GLN A 35 0.34 8.21 9.75
N ASP A 36 1.19 7.36 9.17
CA ASP A 36 2.00 6.35 9.86
C ASP A 36 1.18 5.23 10.58
N THR A 37 0.04 4.78 10.03
CA THR A 37 -0.87 3.81 10.69
C THR A 37 -0.18 2.52 11.17
N LEU A 38 0.46 1.77 10.26
CA LEU A 38 1.11 0.50 10.54
C LEU A 38 2.62 0.63 10.42
N TYR A 39 3.30 0.58 11.56
CA TYR A 39 4.75 0.55 11.62
C TYR A 39 5.24 -0.89 11.68
N ALA A 40 5.42 -1.51 10.51
CA ALA A 40 6.09 -2.80 10.34
C ALA A 40 7.60 -2.61 10.52
N HIS A 41 8.01 -2.47 11.78
CA HIS A 41 9.31 -1.92 12.17
C HIS A 41 10.49 -2.82 11.78
N SER A 42 10.49 -4.09 12.20
CA SER A 42 11.62 -4.99 12.01
C SER A 42 11.21 -6.47 11.97
N HIS A 43 12.15 -7.34 11.58
CA HIS A 43 12.01 -8.80 11.51
C HIS A 43 10.99 -9.30 10.48
N ARG A 44 10.66 -10.60 10.52
CA ARG A 44 9.74 -11.24 9.57
C ARG A 44 8.31 -11.12 10.04
N GLN A 45 7.43 -10.68 9.15
CA GLN A 45 6.02 -10.43 9.47
C GLN A 45 5.11 -10.91 8.34
N PHE A 46 3.95 -11.46 8.70
CA PHE A 46 2.93 -11.90 7.74
C PHE A 46 1.57 -11.32 8.09
N TYR A 47 0.95 -10.65 7.12
CA TYR A 47 -0.37 -10.06 7.24
C TYR A 47 -1.29 -10.73 6.22
N ARG A 48 -2.39 -11.31 6.68
CA ARG A 48 -3.31 -12.09 5.86
C ARG A 48 -4.74 -11.59 6.03
N ASP A 49 -5.42 -11.32 4.91
CA ASP A 49 -6.83 -10.90 4.91
C ASP A 49 -7.08 -9.68 5.82
N CYS A 50 -6.08 -8.79 5.93
CA CYS A 50 -6.15 -7.58 6.75
C CYS A 50 -6.61 -6.36 5.96
N THR A 51 -7.21 -5.39 6.64
CA THR A 51 -7.46 -4.05 6.10
C THR A 51 -6.55 -3.06 6.80
N ILE A 52 -5.74 -2.32 6.04
CA ILE A 52 -4.88 -1.24 6.55
C ILE A 52 -5.36 0.07 5.95
N SER A 53 -5.78 1.02 6.77
CA SER A 53 -6.31 2.31 6.32
C SER A 53 -5.46 3.49 6.79
N GLY A 54 -5.29 4.49 5.92
CA GLY A 54 -4.57 5.71 6.25
C GLY A 54 -4.38 6.67 5.09
N THR A 55 -3.53 7.67 5.29
CA THR A 55 -3.28 8.77 4.35
C THR A 55 -1.83 8.75 3.84
N ILE A 56 -0.89 9.22 4.67
CA ILE A 56 0.52 9.40 4.33
C ILE A 56 1.32 8.28 4.97
N ASP A 57 2.10 7.54 4.19
CA ASP A 57 3.06 6.52 4.67
C ASP A 57 2.41 5.51 5.62
N PHE A 58 1.13 5.19 5.40
CA PHE A 58 0.36 4.46 6.39
C PHE A 58 0.76 2.98 6.53
N LEU A 59 1.58 2.49 5.60
CA LEU A 59 2.36 1.26 5.75
C LEU A 59 3.85 1.59 5.63
N PHE A 60 4.58 1.59 6.75
CA PHE A 60 5.98 1.99 6.78
C PHE A 60 6.84 1.16 7.74
N GLY A 61 8.16 1.26 7.57
CA GLY A 61 9.14 0.57 8.40
C GLY A 61 10.14 -0.25 7.60
N ASP A 62 10.90 -1.09 8.30
CA ASP A 62 12.02 -1.86 7.73
C ASP A 62 11.90 -3.37 8.01
N ALA A 63 10.68 -3.88 8.20
CA ALA A 63 10.47 -5.33 8.27
C ALA A 63 10.73 -6.03 6.93
N ALA A 64 10.99 -7.34 7.00
CA ALA A 64 10.73 -8.26 5.91
C ALA A 64 9.27 -8.72 6.04
N ALA A 65 8.35 -7.99 5.40
CA ALA A 65 6.91 -8.19 5.60
C ALA A 65 6.20 -8.56 4.30
N VAL A 66 5.34 -9.59 4.38
CA VAL A 66 4.45 -9.96 3.29
C VAL A 66 3.00 -9.70 3.69
N PHE A 67 2.31 -8.92 2.86
CA PHE A 67 0.89 -8.61 2.95
C PHE A 67 0.18 -9.42 1.87
N GLN A 68 -0.57 -10.45 2.27
CA GLN A 68 -1.23 -11.36 1.35
C GLN A 68 -2.76 -11.22 1.44
N ASN A 69 -3.39 -10.92 0.30
CA ASN A 69 -4.83 -10.67 0.21
C ASN A 69 -5.35 -9.59 1.18
N CYS A 70 -4.53 -8.57 1.43
CA CYS A 70 -4.91 -7.42 2.24
C CYS A 70 -5.62 -6.33 1.41
N THR A 71 -6.47 -5.55 2.06
CA THR A 71 -7.00 -4.29 1.51
C THR A 71 -6.17 -3.11 2.04
N LEU A 72 -5.63 -2.31 1.13
CA LEU A 72 -4.94 -1.05 1.44
C LEU A 72 -5.89 0.10 1.11
N LEU A 73 -6.48 0.69 2.16
CA LEU A 73 -7.60 1.61 2.06
C LEU A 73 -7.14 3.06 2.26
N VAL A 74 -7.03 3.80 1.16
CA VAL A 74 -6.65 5.21 1.17
C VAL A 74 -7.78 6.08 1.71
N ARG A 75 -7.48 6.90 2.71
CA ARG A 75 -8.40 7.82 3.37
C ARG A 75 -8.19 9.25 2.91
N LYS A 76 -9.16 10.11 3.18
CA LYS A 76 -9.07 11.54 2.87
C LYS A 76 -7.97 12.21 3.72
N PRO A 77 -6.94 12.81 3.10
CA PRO A 77 -5.92 13.55 3.83
C PRO A 77 -6.36 15.00 4.09
N LEU A 78 -5.49 15.83 4.69
CA LEU A 78 -5.70 17.28 4.69
C LEU A 78 -5.61 17.84 3.25
N PRO A 79 -6.20 19.02 2.99
CA PRO A 79 -6.13 19.63 1.66
C PRO A 79 -4.70 19.73 1.12
N ASN A 80 -4.53 19.41 -0.16
CA ASN A 80 -3.26 19.46 -0.90
C ASN A 80 -2.16 18.51 -0.41
N GLN A 81 -2.48 17.53 0.44
CA GLN A 81 -1.57 16.43 0.77
C GLN A 81 -1.73 15.29 -0.23
N ALA A 82 -0.61 14.65 -0.57
CA ALA A 82 -0.58 13.38 -1.29
C ALA A 82 -0.72 12.19 -0.32
N CYS A 83 -1.11 11.03 -0.84
CA CYS A 83 -1.27 9.79 -0.08
C CYS A 83 -0.36 8.68 -0.63
N PRO A 84 0.95 8.69 -0.33
CA PRO A 84 1.80 7.52 -0.56
C PRO A 84 1.39 6.38 0.39
N ILE A 85 1.13 5.20 -0.15
CA ILE A 85 0.71 4.02 0.62
C ILE A 85 1.88 3.46 1.43
N THR A 86 3.02 3.21 0.78
CA THR A 86 4.19 2.60 1.41
C THR A 86 5.36 3.57 1.61
N ALA A 87 6.08 3.41 2.72
CA ALA A 87 7.34 4.08 2.98
C ALA A 87 8.35 3.10 3.60
N HIS A 88 8.96 2.26 2.75
CA HIS A 88 9.93 1.25 3.23
C HIS A 88 11.27 1.89 3.58
N GLY A 89 11.83 1.46 4.71
CA GLY A 89 12.93 2.11 5.42
C GLY A 89 14.29 1.41 5.34
N ARG A 90 14.55 0.58 4.31
CA ARG A 90 15.86 -0.09 4.19
C ARG A 90 17.03 0.90 4.04
N GLU A 91 18.04 0.80 4.91
CA GLU A 91 19.21 1.69 4.93
C GLU A 91 20.47 1.05 4.34
N ASP A 92 20.60 -0.27 4.37
CA ASP A 92 21.76 -1.00 3.86
C ASP A 92 21.34 -2.01 2.77
N PRO A 93 22.02 -2.07 1.61
CA PRO A 93 21.69 -3.02 0.55
C PRO A 93 21.80 -4.49 0.98
N LYS A 94 22.59 -4.79 2.02
CA LYS A 94 22.78 -6.12 2.60
C LYS A 94 21.59 -6.57 3.44
N GLU A 95 20.72 -5.65 3.87
CA GLU A 95 19.49 -6.00 4.55
C GLU A 95 18.56 -6.78 3.61
N THR A 96 18.05 -7.90 4.11
CA THR A 96 17.08 -8.75 3.41
C THR A 96 15.64 -8.27 3.59
N THR A 97 15.45 -7.07 4.12
CA THR A 97 14.16 -6.45 4.41
C THR A 97 13.52 -5.86 3.15
N GLY A 98 12.22 -5.59 3.24
CA GLY A 98 11.39 -5.08 2.16
C GLY A 98 9.93 -5.44 2.38
N PHE A 99 9.03 -4.69 1.73
CA PHE A 99 7.61 -5.03 1.70
C PHE A 99 7.25 -5.78 0.43
N VAL A 100 6.42 -6.81 0.58
CA VAL A 100 5.78 -7.52 -0.52
C VAL A 100 4.27 -7.42 -0.35
N LEU A 101 3.59 -6.80 -1.31
CA LEU A 101 2.14 -6.72 -1.39
C LEU A 101 1.70 -7.73 -2.45
N GLN A 102 1.10 -8.83 -2.03
CA GLN A 102 0.76 -9.96 -2.89
C GLN A 102 -0.74 -10.25 -2.87
N GLY A 103 -1.41 -10.21 -4.02
CA GLY A 103 -2.84 -10.50 -4.06
C GLY A 103 -3.69 -9.42 -3.39
N CYS A 104 -3.13 -8.23 -3.12
CA CYS A 104 -3.81 -7.19 -2.38
C CYS A 104 -4.86 -6.46 -3.24
N THR A 105 -5.72 -5.68 -2.59
CA THR A 105 -6.58 -4.69 -3.24
C THR A 105 -6.25 -3.30 -2.72
N ILE A 106 -5.90 -2.38 -3.61
CA ILE A 106 -5.84 -0.96 -3.26
C ILE A 106 -7.24 -0.36 -3.49
N ALA A 107 -7.75 0.36 -2.50
CA ALA A 107 -9.07 0.99 -2.52
C ALA A 107 -9.02 2.38 -1.89
N GLY A 108 -10.06 3.17 -2.12
CA GLY A 108 -10.21 4.50 -1.52
C GLY A 108 -11.53 4.60 -0.77
N GLU A 109 -11.53 5.25 0.40
CA GLU A 109 -12.77 5.61 1.09
C GLU A 109 -13.58 6.61 0.25
N ALA A 110 -14.90 6.64 0.45
CA ALA A 110 -15.80 7.47 -0.36
C ALA A 110 -15.43 8.97 -0.32
N ASP A 111 -14.98 9.45 0.84
CA ASP A 111 -14.54 10.84 1.03
C ASP A 111 -13.18 11.13 0.40
N TYR A 112 -12.27 10.14 0.34
CA TYR A 112 -11.04 10.22 -0.44
C TYR A 112 -11.34 10.30 -1.94
N LEU A 113 -12.23 9.44 -2.44
CA LEU A 113 -12.61 9.43 -3.86
C LEU A 113 -13.18 10.78 -4.31
N ALA A 114 -13.85 11.52 -3.42
CA ALA A 114 -14.33 12.87 -3.68
C ALA A 114 -13.22 13.94 -3.82
N VAL A 115 -12.00 13.64 -3.37
CA VAL A 115 -10.85 14.58 -3.42
C VAL A 115 -9.63 14.02 -4.18
N LYS A 116 -9.75 12.86 -4.82
CA LYS A 116 -8.63 12.15 -5.46
C LYS A 116 -7.85 13.00 -6.48
N GLU A 117 -8.53 13.94 -7.14
CA GLU A 117 -7.94 14.84 -8.15
C GLU A 117 -6.99 15.89 -7.53
N SER A 118 -7.28 16.35 -6.31
CA SER A 118 -6.44 17.32 -5.58
C SER A 118 -5.49 16.66 -4.58
N SER A 119 -5.74 15.38 -4.23
CA SER A 119 -4.93 14.57 -3.32
C SER A 119 -4.51 13.27 -3.99
N LYS A 120 -3.47 13.36 -4.82
CA LYS A 120 -2.88 12.21 -5.53
C LYS A 120 -2.45 11.11 -4.57
N ALA A 121 -2.78 9.85 -4.86
CA ALA A 121 -2.23 8.69 -4.17
C ALA A 121 -1.11 8.03 -5.00
N TYR A 122 -0.15 7.42 -4.30
CA TYR A 122 1.00 6.74 -4.88
C TYR A 122 1.21 5.39 -4.20
N LEU A 123 1.81 4.44 -4.90
CA LEU A 123 2.17 3.11 -4.39
C LEU A 123 3.16 3.20 -3.21
N GLY A 124 4.04 4.21 -3.23
CA GLY A 124 4.94 4.51 -2.13
C GLY A 124 6.03 5.51 -2.45
N ARG A 125 6.94 5.69 -1.49
CA ARG A 125 8.12 6.56 -1.58
C ARG A 125 9.30 6.07 -0.73
N PRO A 126 10.55 6.38 -1.11
CA PRO A 126 11.73 5.81 -0.45
C PRO A 126 12.08 6.57 0.83
N TRP A 127 11.56 6.12 1.98
CA TRP A 127 11.92 6.72 3.27
C TRP A 127 13.44 6.67 3.52
N LYS A 128 14.09 5.59 3.09
CA LYS A 128 15.54 5.39 3.18
C LYS A 128 16.15 4.96 1.84
N ALA A 129 17.47 5.08 1.74
CA ALA A 129 18.19 5.06 0.47
C ALA A 129 17.99 3.76 -0.33
N TYR A 130 17.83 2.61 0.33
CA TYR A 130 17.70 1.31 -0.32
C TYR A 130 16.28 0.74 -0.24
N SER A 131 15.29 1.62 0.00
CA SER A 131 13.87 1.28 0.13
C SER A 131 13.44 0.19 -0.85
N LYS A 132 12.75 -0.84 -0.35
CA LYS A 132 12.35 -1.99 -1.16
C LYS A 132 10.87 -2.30 -0.99
N THR A 133 10.14 -2.25 -2.10
CA THR A 133 8.71 -2.58 -2.16
C THR A 133 8.42 -3.34 -3.45
N ILE A 134 7.82 -4.52 -3.33
CA ILE A 134 7.37 -5.34 -4.46
C ILE A 134 5.84 -5.41 -4.38
N ILE A 135 5.16 -5.09 -5.48
CA ILE A 135 3.71 -5.16 -5.59
C ILE A 135 3.36 -6.14 -6.70
N MET A 136 2.76 -7.27 -6.34
CA MET A 136 2.43 -8.31 -7.29
C MET A 136 1.02 -8.88 -7.09
N ASP A 137 0.43 -9.38 -8.18
CA ASP A 137 -0.92 -9.97 -8.20
C ASP A 137 -1.99 -9.06 -7.57
N THR A 138 -1.75 -7.74 -7.54
CA THR A 138 -2.54 -6.77 -6.76
C THR A 138 -3.46 -5.98 -7.67
N PHE A 139 -4.70 -5.73 -7.23
CA PHE A 139 -5.61 -4.82 -7.92
C PHE A 139 -5.25 -3.35 -7.62
N ILE A 140 -5.00 -2.57 -8.67
CA ILE A 140 -4.61 -1.16 -8.61
C ILE A 140 -5.71 -0.32 -9.30
N PRO A 141 -6.42 0.55 -8.55
CA PRO A 141 -7.48 1.40 -9.09
C PRO A 141 -6.92 2.60 -9.86
N ASP A 142 -7.79 3.28 -10.62
CA ASP A 142 -7.44 4.36 -11.54
C ASP A 142 -6.95 5.65 -10.85
N PHE A 143 -7.25 5.81 -9.57
CA PHE A 143 -6.86 6.99 -8.80
C PHE A 143 -5.38 6.99 -8.40
N ILE A 144 -4.68 5.85 -8.53
CA ILE A 144 -3.23 5.82 -8.32
C ILE A 144 -2.59 6.60 -9.46
N ALA A 145 -1.76 7.58 -9.10
CA ALA A 145 -1.08 8.43 -10.05
C ALA A 145 -0.32 7.59 -11.10
N ALA A 146 -0.35 8.02 -12.37
CA ALA A 146 0.29 7.28 -13.46
C ALA A 146 1.79 7.06 -13.22
N GLU A 147 2.44 8.04 -12.60
CA GLU A 147 3.83 8.01 -12.13
C GLU A 147 4.10 6.81 -11.19
N GLY A 148 3.06 6.35 -10.46
CA GLY A 148 3.06 5.20 -9.56
C GLY A 148 3.76 5.47 -8.23
N TRP A 149 4.99 5.96 -8.28
CA TRP A 149 5.87 6.14 -7.12
C TRP A 149 6.18 7.63 -6.91
N GLN A 150 6.28 8.06 -5.66
CA GLN A 150 6.58 9.45 -5.29
C GLN A 150 8.02 9.59 -4.81
N GLN A 151 8.70 10.68 -5.20
CA GLN A 151 10.01 11.01 -4.64
C GLN A 151 9.89 11.30 -3.14
N TRP A 152 10.89 10.90 -2.35
CA TRP A 152 11.00 11.33 -0.96
C TRP A 152 11.43 12.80 -0.89
N LYS A 153 12.60 13.11 -1.46
CA LYS A 153 13.14 14.47 -1.59
C LYS A 153 14.15 14.54 -2.72
N GLY A 154 13.81 15.23 -3.81
CA GLY A 154 14.66 15.31 -5.00
C GLY A 154 15.06 13.91 -5.49
N ASN A 155 16.35 13.71 -5.74
CA ASN A 155 16.88 12.42 -6.22
C ASN A 155 17.28 11.45 -5.10
N PHE A 156 16.90 11.70 -3.84
CA PHE A 156 17.23 10.78 -2.75
C PHE A 156 16.63 9.38 -2.99
N GLY A 157 17.48 8.35 -2.94
CA GLY A 157 17.09 6.94 -3.03
C GLY A 157 16.69 6.45 -4.42
N ILE A 158 16.43 7.32 -5.40
CA ILE A 158 15.84 6.91 -6.69
C ILE A 158 16.77 6.00 -7.51
N ASP A 159 18.09 6.12 -7.31
CA ASP A 159 19.09 5.31 -8.00
C ASP A 159 19.31 3.94 -7.33
N THR A 160 19.05 3.86 -6.03
CA THR A 160 19.45 2.74 -5.15
C THR A 160 18.29 1.93 -4.59
N LEU A 161 17.06 2.47 -4.64
CA LEU A 161 15.85 1.76 -4.25
C LEU A 161 15.60 0.54 -5.14
N PHE A 162 14.71 -0.34 -4.69
CA PHE A 162 14.25 -1.50 -5.44
C PHE A 162 12.72 -1.54 -5.40
N TYR A 163 12.08 -0.94 -6.40
CA TYR A 163 10.63 -1.01 -6.57
C TYR A 163 10.27 -1.82 -7.80
N SER A 164 9.29 -2.72 -7.66
CA SER A 164 8.85 -3.58 -8.76
C SER A 164 7.34 -3.80 -8.70
N GLU A 165 6.74 -3.86 -9.87
CA GLU A 165 5.34 -4.21 -10.10
C GLU A 165 5.27 -5.44 -11.01
N ALA A 166 4.46 -6.46 -10.69
CA ALA A 166 4.34 -7.66 -11.51
C ALA A 166 2.93 -8.26 -11.46
N ARG A 167 2.36 -8.58 -12.63
CA ARG A 167 1.03 -9.23 -12.74
C ARG A 167 -0.11 -8.52 -11.98
N ASN A 168 0.02 -7.20 -11.81
CA ASN A 168 -1.04 -6.39 -11.22
C ASN A 168 -2.21 -6.24 -12.20
N THR A 169 -3.41 -6.03 -11.67
CA THR A 169 -4.64 -5.86 -12.44
C THR A 169 -5.34 -4.56 -12.09
N GLY A 170 -6.38 -4.20 -12.84
CA GLY A 170 -7.14 -2.98 -12.62
C GLY A 170 -6.63 -1.80 -13.45
N PRO A 171 -7.42 -0.72 -13.52
CA PRO A 171 -7.17 0.39 -14.44
C PRO A 171 -5.90 1.21 -14.12
N GLY A 172 -5.41 1.18 -12.87
CA GLY A 172 -4.17 1.85 -12.47
C GLY A 172 -2.90 0.99 -12.62
N ALA A 173 -3.02 -0.28 -13.05
CA ALA A 173 -1.89 -1.20 -13.14
C ALA A 173 -0.98 -0.98 -14.37
N GLY A 174 -1.37 -0.10 -15.30
CA GLY A 174 -0.57 0.23 -16.47
C GLY A 174 0.77 0.86 -16.10
N VAL A 175 1.88 0.26 -16.57
CA VAL A 175 3.23 0.70 -16.20
C VAL A 175 3.86 1.73 -17.15
N THR A 176 3.23 2.02 -18.30
CA THR A 176 3.79 2.92 -19.34
C THR A 176 4.02 4.35 -18.84
N GLY A 177 3.21 4.82 -17.88
CA GLY A 177 3.33 6.17 -17.30
C GLY A 177 4.19 6.24 -16.04
N ARG A 178 4.79 5.13 -15.60
CA ARG A 178 5.58 5.08 -14.36
C ARG A 178 6.84 5.93 -14.49
N VAL A 179 7.31 6.39 -13.35
CA VAL A 179 8.64 7.00 -13.23
C VAL A 179 9.74 6.07 -13.79
N THR A 180 10.79 6.65 -14.36
CA THR A 180 11.88 5.92 -15.03
C THR A 180 13.16 5.85 -14.20
N TRP A 181 13.04 5.90 -12.87
CA TRP A 181 14.20 5.90 -11.98
C TRP A 181 15.01 4.59 -12.11
N PRO A 182 16.34 4.62 -11.95
CA PRO A 182 17.15 3.41 -12.03
C PRO A 182 16.78 2.33 -11.00
N GLY A 183 16.21 2.72 -9.86
CA GLY A 183 15.69 1.81 -8.84
C GLY A 183 14.37 1.11 -9.19
N ILE A 184 13.68 1.52 -10.26
CA ILE A 184 12.52 0.77 -10.78
C ILE A 184 13.04 -0.47 -11.49
N LYS A 185 12.65 -1.65 -10.98
CA LYS A 185 13.09 -2.95 -11.48
C LYS A 185 11.94 -3.66 -12.16
N LYS A 186 12.26 -4.32 -13.27
CA LYS A 186 11.37 -5.27 -13.92
C LYS A 186 11.86 -6.67 -13.59
N LEU A 187 11.14 -7.34 -12.71
CA LEU A 187 11.41 -8.74 -12.36
C LEU A 187 10.86 -9.67 -13.45
N SER A 188 11.58 -10.76 -13.72
CA SER A 188 11.04 -11.87 -14.52
C SER A 188 10.03 -12.69 -13.72
N ASP A 189 9.29 -13.55 -14.40
CA ASP A 189 8.39 -14.52 -13.74
C ASP A 189 9.14 -15.53 -12.87
N GLU A 190 10.44 -15.73 -13.10
CA GLU A 190 11.29 -16.56 -12.25
C GLU A 190 11.77 -15.78 -11.02
N ASP A 191 12.29 -14.57 -11.21
CA ASP A 191 12.84 -13.75 -10.11
C ASP A 191 11.78 -13.39 -9.07
N ILE A 192 10.55 -13.15 -9.52
CA ILE A 192 9.43 -12.78 -8.65
C ILE A 192 9.07 -13.92 -7.66
N LEU A 193 9.43 -15.18 -7.95
CA LEU A 193 9.24 -16.30 -7.03
C LEU A 193 10.05 -16.13 -5.75
N GLY A 194 11.19 -15.44 -5.81
CA GLY A 194 12.01 -15.11 -4.64
C GLY A 194 11.30 -14.22 -3.62
N TYR A 195 10.25 -13.50 -4.02
CA TYR A 195 9.46 -12.62 -3.18
C TYR A 195 8.16 -13.25 -2.67
N THR A 196 7.92 -14.53 -2.95
CA THR A 196 6.78 -15.27 -2.38
C THR A 196 6.96 -15.52 -0.89
N PRO A 197 5.88 -15.69 -0.10
CA PRO A 197 6.00 -15.90 1.35
C PRO A 197 6.94 -17.02 1.77
N ALA A 198 6.92 -18.16 1.07
CA ALA A 198 7.78 -19.30 1.40
C ALA A 198 9.26 -18.95 1.24
N LYS A 199 9.63 -18.16 0.24
CA LYS A 199 11.03 -17.80 -0.03
C LYS A 199 11.48 -16.58 0.76
N TYR A 200 10.67 -15.53 0.76
CA TYR A 200 11.07 -14.21 1.24
C TYR A 200 11.15 -14.14 2.77
N ILE A 201 10.18 -14.74 3.46
CA ILE A 201 10.08 -14.73 4.94
C ILE A 201 10.17 -16.13 5.53
N GLN A 202 10.58 -17.12 4.74
CA GLN A 202 10.69 -18.52 5.16
C GLN A 202 9.37 -19.02 5.77
N GLY A 203 8.24 -18.60 5.18
CA GLY A 203 6.90 -18.75 5.77
C GLY A 203 6.51 -20.19 6.12
N ASP A 204 7.00 -21.16 5.34
CA ASP A 204 6.73 -22.59 5.53
C ASP A 204 7.19 -23.11 6.90
N GLU A 205 8.19 -22.47 7.51
CA GLU A 205 8.76 -22.91 8.78
C GLU A 205 7.89 -22.53 10.00
N TRP A 206 7.04 -21.50 9.88
CA TRP A 206 6.37 -20.92 11.06
C TRP A 206 4.88 -20.62 10.87
N ILE A 207 4.40 -20.34 9.66
CA ILE A 207 3.00 -19.96 9.40
C ILE A 207 2.03 -21.17 9.46
N PRO A 208 2.28 -22.30 8.79
CA PRO A 208 1.30 -23.41 8.73
C PRO A 208 0.90 -23.95 10.11
N SER A 209 1.85 -23.97 11.05
CA SER A 209 1.63 -24.44 12.42
C SER A 209 0.60 -23.60 13.20
N LYS A 210 0.28 -22.39 12.73
CA LYS A 210 -0.65 -21.46 13.39
C LYS A 210 -2.08 -21.53 12.85
N GLY A 211 -2.33 -22.33 11.81
CA GLY A 211 -3.67 -22.54 11.25
C GLY A 211 -4.25 -21.33 10.52
N VAL A 212 -3.41 -20.39 10.08
CA VAL A 212 -3.81 -19.20 9.30
C VAL A 212 -3.76 -19.52 7.80
N PRO A 213 -4.72 -19.03 6.98
CA PRO A 213 -4.65 -19.16 5.52
C PRO A 213 -3.33 -18.61 4.98
N TYR A 214 -2.69 -19.38 4.11
CA TYR A 214 -1.33 -19.11 3.66
C TYR A 214 -1.14 -19.70 2.28
N THR A 215 -0.75 -18.86 1.32
CA THR A 215 -0.31 -19.33 -0.01
C THR A 215 1.21 -19.18 -0.08
N PRO A 216 1.99 -20.27 -0.12
CA PRO A 216 3.45 -20.20 -0.07
C PRO A 216 4.09 -19.57 -1.31
N GLY A 217 3.48 -19.76 -2.48
CA GLY A 217 4.01 -19.35 -3.78
C GLY A 217 3.34 -18.08 -4.35
N LEU A 218 3.20 -18.04 -5.68
CA LEU A 218 2.43 -17.00 -6.35
C LEU A 218 0.96 -17.05 -5.93
N PHE A 219 0.32 -15.89 -5.88
CA PHE A 219 -1.07 -15.79 -5.48
C PHE A 219 -1.94 -15.69 -6.72
N ALA A 220 -2.58 -16.81 -7.09
CA ALA A 220 -3.64 -16.77 -8.07
C ALA A 220 -4.84 -16.09 -7.39
N GLY A 221 -4.98 -14.77 -7.57
CA GLY A 221 -6.15 -14.05 -7.10
C GLY A 221 -7.40 -14.78 -7.59
N THR A 222 -8.33 -15.07 -6.66
CA THR A 222 -9.67 -15.52 -7.05
C THR A 222 -10.19 -14.50 -8.04
N GLY A 223 -10.39 -14.91 -9.29
CA GLY A 223 -11.03 -14.09 -10.31
C GLY A 223 -12.27 -13.44 -9.68
N LEU A 224 -12.38 -12.13 -9.83
CA LEU A 224 -13.52 -11.32 -9.43
C LEU A 224 -14.79 -12.18 -9.46
N ALA A 225 -15.40 -12.39 -8.29
CA ALA A 225 -16.76 -12.90 -8.24
C ALA A 225 -17.60 -11.98 -9.14
N THR A 226 -17.98 -12.50 -10.30
CA THR A 226 -18.91 -11.86 -11.22
C THR A 226 -20.18 -11.60 -10.43
N VAL A 227 -20.39 -10.36 -10.00
CA VAL A 227 -21.73 -9.88 -9.71
C VAL A 227 -22.46 -9.93 -11.03
N ALA A 228 -23.24 -11.01 -11.21
CA ALA A 228 -24.17 -11.14 -12.31
C ALA A 228 -25.18 -9.99 -12.19
N ALA A 229 -24.96 -8.93 -12.97
CA ALA A 229 -26.02 -7.98 -13.26
C ALA A 229 -27.06 -8.74 -14.07
N SER A 230 -28.17 -9.10 -13.42
CA SER A 230 -29.35 -9.59 -14.08
C SER A 230 -29.82 -8.53 -15.07
N SER A 231 -29.72 -8.85 -16.35
CA SER A 231 -30.39 -8.13 -17.42
C SER A 231 -31.89 -8.23 -17.22
N ASP A 232 -32.54 -7.13 -16.82
CA ASP A 232 -33.97 -6.96 -17.07
C ASP A 232 -34.14 -5.87 -18.12
N SER A 233 -34.83 -6.25 -19.18
CA SER A 233 -35.00 -5.53 -20.43
C SER A 233 -36.33 -4.81 -20.43
N THR A 234 -36.34 -3.48 -20.55
CA THR A 234 -37.49 -2.76 -21.13
C THR A 234 -37.03 -1.54 -21.95
N GLN A 235 -37.14 -1.70 -23.27
CA GLN A 235 -37.36 -0.65 -24.28
C GLN A 235 -38.66 0.12 -23.96
N ALA A 236 -38.98 1.34 -24.42
CA ALA A 236 -38.40 2.30 -25.35
C ALA A 236 -39.12 3.66 -25.14
N GLY A 237 -38.55 4.76 -25.64
CA GLY A 237 -39.24 6.07 -25.68
C GLY A 237 -38.42 7.19 -26.34
N SER A 238 -38.60 7.32 -27.65
CA SER A 238 -38.06 8.32 -28.60
C SER A 238 -38.16 9.82 -28.20
N SER A 239 -37.16 10.65 -28.54
CA SER A 239 -37.24 11.66 -29.64
C SER A 239 -36.06 12.67 -29.67
N SER A 240 -35.75 13.09 -30.90
CA SER A 240 -34.83 14.12 -31.45
C SER A 240 -34.84 15.49 -30.74
N ASN A 241 -33.79 16.35 -30.76
CA ASN A 241 -33.28 17.07 -31.95
C ASN A 241 -31.97 17.88 -31.66
N THR A 242 -31.13 18.06 -32.69
CA THR A 242 -30.21 19.18 -33.10
C THR A 242 -29.92 20.33 -32.11
N THR A 243 -28.75 21.01 -31.98
CA THR A 243 -27.65 21.45 -32.88
C THR A 243 -26.69 22.30 -32.00
N GLY A 244 -25.41 22.46 -32.36
CA GLY A 244 -24.63 23.64 -31.88
C GLY A 244 -23.12 23.43 -31.72
N THR A 245 -22.34 24.04 -32.60
CA THR A 245 -20.88 24.03 -32.72
C THR A 245 -20.19 25.18 -31.96
N GLY A 246 -19.14 24.84 -31.18
CA GLY A 246 -17.88 25.58 -30.95
C GLY A 246 -17.86 26.85 -30.07
N PRO A 247 -16.67 27.38 -29.70
CA PRO A 247 -15.38 26.73 -29.46
C PRO A 247 -14.75 27.08 -28.09
N ALA A 248 -13.62 26.42 -27.83
CA ALA A 248 -12.76 26.53 -26.67
C ALA A 248 -12.05 27.90 -26.52
N ALA A 249 -11.78 28.27 -25.26
CA ALA A 249 -10.78 29.27 -24.90
C ALA A 249 -10.04 28.84 -23.62
N ALA A 250 -8.73 28.65 -23.74
CA ALA A 250 -7.77 28.71 -22.64
C ALA A 250 -7.57 30.19 -22.22
N PRO A 251 -7.03 30.49 -21.03
CA PRO A 251 -5.57 30.61 -20.95
C PRO A 251 -4.90 30.23 -19.60
N GLN A 252 -3.62 29.84 -19.75
CA GLN A 252 -2.42 30.21 -18.98
C GLN A 252 -2.28 29.96 -17.47
N ALA A 253 -1.30 29.09 -17.18
CA ALA A 253 -0.07 29.36 -16.43
C ALA A 253 -0.13 30.38 -15.27
N GLY A 254 -0.05 29.84 -14.05
CA GLY A 254 0.29 30.56 -12.83
C GLY A 254 1.33 29.78 -12.03
N SER A 255 2.47 30.42 -11.84
CA SER A 255 3.69 29.94 -11.21
C SER A 255 3.59 29.72 -9.70
N SER A 256 4.29 28.68 -9.22
CA SER A 256 5.09 28.58 -7.99
C SER A 256 4.56 29.16 -6.66
N SER A 257 4.48 28.31 -5.62
CA SER A 257 5.27 28.52 -4.39
C SER A 257 5.10 27.40 -3.35
N ASN A 258 6.25 26.96 -2.82
CA ASN A 258 6.51 26.43 -1.47
C ASN A 258 5.74 25.21 -0.96
N THR A 259 6.34 24.04 -1.16
CA THR A 259 6.24 22.93 -0.20
C THR A 259 7.21 23.17 0.96
N THR A 260 6.66 23.47 2.13
CA THR A 260 7.38 23.37 3.40
C THR A 260 7.75 21.90 3.62
N GLY A 261 9.05 21.61 3.58
CA GLY A 261 9.57 20.29 3.87
C GLY A 261 9.29 19.92 5.32
N SER A 262 8.44 18.92 5.53
CA SER A 262 8.41 18.18 6.79
C SER A 262 9.70 17.36 6.88
N GLY A 263 10.61 17.76 7.77
CA GLY A 263 11.78 16.98 8.14
C GLY A 263 11.40 15.61 8.70
N PRO A 264 12.35 14.65 8.73
CA PRO A 264 12.07 13.30 9.17
C PRO A 264 11.67 13.29 10.64
N ALA A 265 10.59 12.57 10.98
CA ALA A 265 10.33 12.19 12.35
C ALA A 265 11.43 11.20 12.77
N ALA A 266 12.17 11.54 13.82
CA ALA A 266 13.01 10.56 14.51
C ALA A 266 12.10 9.49 15.09
N ALA A 267 12.30 8.24 14.68
CA ALA A 267 11.66 7.11 15.36
C ALA A 267 12.12 7.14 16.83
N PRO A 268 11.20 7.05 17.82
CA PRO A 268 11.61 6.95 19.21
C PRO A 268 12.45 5.69 19.40
N GLN A 269 13.67 5.84 19.92
CA GLN A 269 14.54 4.73 20.28
C GLN A 269 13.85 3.90 21.37
N ALA A 270 13.46 2.67 21.05
CA ALA A 270 13.01 1.70 22.03
C ALA A 270 14.23 0.99 22.62
N GLY A 271 14.36 1.03 23.94
CA GLY A 271 15.32 0.20 24.67
C GLY A 271 15.05 -1.28 24.42
N ALA A 272 16.11 -2.07 24.36
CA ALA A 272 16.03 -3.52 24.20
C ALA A 272 15.39 -4.12 25.46
N GLU A 273 14.14 -4.58 25.35
CA GLU A 273 13.53 -5.49 26.31
C GLU A 273 13.37 -6.86 25.66
N ASN A 274 13.76 -7.88 26.41
CA ASN A 274 13.76 -9.28 25.99
C ASN A 274 12.33 -9.69 25.56
N GLY A 275 12.18 -10.05 24.29
CA GLY A 275 10.89 -10.43 23.72
C GLY A 275 10.37 -11.74 24.29
N GLU A 276 9.41 -11.67 25.22
CA GLU A 276 8.41 -12.71 25.35
C GLU A 276 7.54 -12.73 24.08
N VAL A 277 7.36 -13.93 23.52
CA VAL A 277 6.46 -14.15 22.39
C VAL A 277 5.01 -13.95 22.88
N LEU A 278 4.48 -12.75 22.67
CA LEU A 278 3.07 -12.46 22.98
C LEU A 278 2.18 -13.09 21.90
N VAL A 279 1.82 -14.37 22.08
CA VAL A 279 0.76 -14.99 21.28
C VAL A 279 -0.59 -14.51 21.80
N LEU A 280 -1.09 -13.39 21.29
CA LEU A 280 -2.47 -12.94 21.51
C LEU A 280 -3.45 -13.86 20.75
N THR A 281 -3.69 -15.07 21.26
CA THR A 281 -4.83 -15.90 20.83
C THR A 281 -6.06 -15.50 21.66
N LEU A 282 -6.83 -14.50 21.21
CA LEU A 282 -8.16 -14.29 21.78
C LEU A 282 -9.13 -15.31 21.17
N LYS A 283 -9.35 -16.44 21.87
CA LYS A 283 -10.49 -17.32 21.63
C LYS A 283 -11.76 -16.57 22.05
N ILE A 284 -12.54 -16.09 21.08
CA ILE A 284 -13.90 -15.62 21.34
C ILE A 284 -14.80 -16.86 21.35
N THR A 285 -15.23 -17.28 22.53
CA THR A 285 -16.38 -18.20 22.66
C THR A 285 -17.63 -17.33 22.65
N ILE A 286 -18.45 -17.43 21.60
CA ILE A 286 -19.77 -16.80 21.55
C ILE A 286 -20.72 -17.71 22.37
N PRO A 287 -21.52 -17.15 23.30
CA PRO A 287 -22.50 -17.93 24.06
C PRO A 287 -23.64 -18.46 23.20
#